data_AF-A0A238K5J8-F1
#
_entry.id   AF-A0A238K5J8-F1
#
_cell.length_a   1.000
_cell.length_b   1.000
_cell.length_c   1.000
_cell.angle_alpha   90.00
_cell.angle_beta   90.00
_cell.angle_gamma   90.00
#
_symmetry.space_group_name_H-M   'P 1'
#
loop_
_entity.id
_entity.type
_entity.pdbx_description
1 polymer ?
#
loop_
_entity_poly.entity_id
_entity_poly.type
_entity_poly.pdbx_seq_one_letter_code
_entity_poly.pdbx_strand_id
1 'polypeptide(L)'
;MKSLIAALVFLATPLAAHEFWIEPQAFDYAEGAPIVADILVGSELKGAKYSYNELNFTRFDLVTGDGVETVKGRAGDRPALNMVPSGTGLVTIVHVTRDYSLIYREWELFVNFCTHKDFTWAIDRHLERGLGQERVQERYSRHAKSLVAVGDGAGADREVGLLTEIVALANPYTDDLSGGLPVQVLYQGTPRADVQVELFERNAAGEVAIRLYRTDAEGRAVVDVSPGNFYLVDAVVMLEREVMAETDPAWESLWASLTFAVPR
;
A
#
# COMPACT_ATOMS: atom_id res chain seq x y z
N MET A 1 -19.64 48.40 -14.76
CA MET A 1 -18.57 47.52 -14.28
C MET A 1 -19.16 46.64 -13.18
N LYS A 2 -19.53 45.39 -13.48
CA LYS A 2 -20.02 44.42 -12.48
C LYS A 2 -18.97 43.33 -12.39
N SER A 3 -18.21 43.35 -11.29
CA SER A 3 -17.15 42.38 -11.01
C SER A 3 -17.78 41.00 -10.81
N LEU A 4 -17.47 40.04 -11.68
CA LEU A 4 -17.70 38.62 -11.40
C LEU A 4 -16.65 38.18 -10.37
N ILE A 5 -17.09 37.91 -9.15
CA ILE A 5 -16.31 37.15 -8.18
C ILE A 5 -16.48 35.68 -8.59
N ALA A 6 -15.45 35.12 -9.22
CA ALA A 6 -15.37 33.68 -9.42
C ALA A 6 -15.08 33.03 -8.06
N ALA A 7 -16.10 32.42 -7.46
CA ALA A 7 -15.93 31.58 -6.29
C ALA A 7 -15.14 30.33 -6.71
N LEU A 8 -13.88 30.26 -6.28
CA LEU A 8 -13.03 29.09 -6.44
C LEU A 8 -13.55 28.01 -5.47
N VAL A 9 -14.47 27.16 -5.95
CA VAL A 9 -14.91 25.98 -5.21
C VAL A 9 -13.77 24.97 -5.25
N PHE A 10 -12.98 24.92 -4.18
CA PHE A 10 -12.15 23.76 -3.90
C PHE A 10 -13.11 22.61 -3.59
N LEU A 11 -13.31 21.72 -4.56
CA LEU A 11 -13.84 20.39 -4.30
C LEU A 11 -12.83 19.68 -3.40
N ALA A 12 -13.03 19.78 -2.08
CA ALA A 12 -12.37 18.90 -1.13
C ALA A 12 -12.89 17.50 -1.45
N THR A 13 -12.06 16.70 -2.12
CA THR A 13 -12.32 15.27 -2.23
C THR A 13 -12.45 14.71 -0.81
N PRO A 14 -13.49 13.91 -0.51
CA PRO A 14 -13.61 13.29 0.80
C PRO A 14 -12.30 12.58 1.10
N LEU A 15 -11.80 12.77 2.32
CA LEU A 15 -10.59 12.14 2.83
C LEU A 15 -10.91 10.65 3.06
N ALA A 16 -11.08 9.91 1.97
CA ALA A 16 -11.13 8.47 1.98
C ALA A 16 -9.74 7.98 2.40
N ALA A 17 -9.70 6.80 3.02
CA ALA A 17 -8.45 6.12 3.23
C ALA A 17 -7.90 5.72 1.84
N HIS A 18 -7.06 6.60 1.29
CA HIS A 18 -6.40 6.44 0.00
C HIS A 18 -5.35 5.33 0.06
N GLU A 19 -5.16 4.64 -1.06
CA GLU A 19 -4.04 3.72 -1.26
C GLU A 19 -2.70 4.43 -0.99
N PHE A 20 -1.73 3.66 -0.50
CA PHE A 20 -0.36 4.10 -0.26
C PHE A 20 0.59 3.10 -0.91
N TRP A 21 1.51 3.59 -1.73
CA TRP A 21 2.45 2.72 -2.43
C TRP A 21 3.80 3.38 -2.64
N ILE A 22 4.80 2.54 -2.91
CA ILE A 22 6.12 2.95 -3.35
C ILE A 22 6.15 2.75 -4.87
N GLU A 23 6.54 3.77 -5.63
CA GLU A 23 6.64 3.69 -7.08
C GLU A 23 8.09 3.94 -7.52
N PRO A 24 8.82 2.88 -7.87
CA PRO A 24 10.12 2.99 -8.50
C PRO A 24 10.05 3.76 -9.82
N GLN A 25 11.05 4.59 -10.09
CA GLN A 25 11.16 5.30 -11.38
C GLN A 25 11.63 4.38 -12.53
N ALA A 26 12.28 3.27 -12.17
CA ALA A 26 12.61 2.17 -13.03
C ALA A 26 12.38 0.86 -12.24
N PHE A 27 12.25 -0.26 -12.94
CA PHE A 27 12.00 -1.56 -12.30
C PHE A 27 13.15 -2.55 -12.50
N ASP A 28 14.09 -2.20 -13.37
CA ASP A 28 15.33 -2.91 -13.64
C ASP A 28 16.46 -1.88 -13.53
N TYR A 29 17.42 -2.15 -12.65
CA TYR A 29 18.55 -1.30 -12.34
C TYR A 29 19.85 -2.04 -12.62
N ALA A 30 20.81 -1.36 -13.24
CA ALA A 30 22.17 -1.88 -13.37
C ALA A 30 22.84 -1.99 -11.98
N GLU A 31 23.79 -2.91 -11.85
CA GLU A 31 24.63 -3.01 -10.66
C GLU A 31 25.33 -1.67 -10.36
N GLY A 32 25.28 -1.23 -9.10
CA GLY A 32 25.84 0.05 -8.65
C GLY A 32 25.01 1.29 -9.01
N ALA A 33 23.88 1.14 -9.72
CA ALA A 33 22.95 2.24 -9.95
C ALA A 33 22.10 2.51 -8.70
N PRO A 34 21.73 3.78 -8.44
CA PRO A 34 20.81 4.08 -7.34
C PRO A 34 19.39 3.61 -7.69
N ILE A 35 18.74 2.95 -6.73
CA ILE A 35 17.29 2.78 -6.75
C ILE A 35 16.67 4.13 -6.41
N VAL A 36 15.76 4.58 -7.26
CA VAL A 36 15.04 5.85 -7.11
C VAL A 36 13.55 5.57 -7.10
N ALA A 37 12.87 5.90 -6.01
CA ALA A 37 11.43 5.66 -5.86
C ALA A 37 10.70 6.80 -5.15
N ASP A 38 9.49 7.04 -5.60
CA ASP A 38 8.54 7.94 -4.97
C ASP A 38 7.68 7.17 -3.95
N ILE A 39 7.25 7.84 -2.89
CA ILE A 39 6.18 7.37 -2.01
C ILE A 39 4.92 8.14 -2.42
N LEU A 40 3.80 7.46 -2.65
CA LEU A 40 2.57 8.07 -3.11
C LEU A 40 1.39 7.74 -2.20
N VAL A 41 0.48 8.71 -2.10
CA VAL A 41 -0.86 8.53 -1.52
C VAL A 41 -1.88 9.03 -2.51
N GLY A 42 -2.87 8.21 -2.83
CA GLY A 42 -3.87 8.56 -3.82
C GLY A 42 -4.87 7.44 -4.08
N SER A 43 -5.60 7.59 -5.17
CA SER A 43 -6.58 6.60 -5.61
C SER A 43 -6.35 6.22 -7.06
N GLU A 44 -6.58 4.94 -7.40
CA GLU A 44 -6.45 4.41 -8.76
C GLU A 44 -5.06 4.70 -9.36
N LEU A 45 -3.99 4.48 -8.56
CA LEU A 45 -2.60 4.77 -8.96
C LEU A 45 -2.34 6.22 -9.39
N LYS A 46 -3.17 7.16 -8.95
CA LYS A 46 -3.00 8.61 -9.12
C LYS A 46 -2.94 9.26 -7.75
N GLY A 47 -1.77 9.79 -7.40
CA GLY A 47 -1.54 10.27 -6.04
C GLY A 47 -0.52 11.39 -5.95
N ALA A 48 -0.52 12.03 -4.78
CA ALA A 48 0.49 13.00 -4.42
C ALA A 48 1.77 12.28 -3.98
N LYS A 49 2.92 12.78 -4.44
CA LYS A 49 4.24 12.29 -4.03
C LYS A 49 4.60 12.85 -2.65
N TYR A 50 4.99 12.00 -1.73
CA TYR A 50 5.43 12.36 -0.38
C TYR A 50 6.96 12.44 -0.35
N SER A 51 7.47 13.37 0.44
CA SER A 51 8.91 13.54 0.63
C SER A 51 9.45 12.59 1.69
N TYR A 52 10.75 12.33 1.67
CA TYR A 52 11.44 11.71 2.80
C TYR A 52 11.25 12.58 4.06
N ASN A 53 10.71 11.99 5.13
CA ASN A 53 10.54 12.63 6.43
C ASN A 53 10.47 11.56 7.51
N GLU A 54 11.51 11.47 8.34
CA GLU A 54 11.63 10.47 9.42
C GLU A 54 10.50 10.58 10.45
N LEU A 55 9.83 11.72 10.55
CA LEU A 55 8.66 11.88 11.43
C LEU A 55 7.40 11.16 10.91
N ASN A 56 7.40 10.69 9.66
CA ASN A 56 6.24 10.09 9.02
C ASN A 56 6.30 8.55 8.94
N PHE A 57 7.43 7.95 9.31
CA PHE A 57 7.64 6.51 9.19
C PHE A 57 8.40 5.92 10.38
N THR A 58 8.19 4.64 10.62
CA THR A 58 8.89 3.86 11.66
C THR A 58 9.90 2.89 11.07
N ARG A 59 9.81 2.62 9.75
CA ARG A 59 10.73 1.78 9.01
C ARG A 59 10.81 2.23 7.56
N PHE A 60 12.02 2.32 7.01
CA PHE A 60 12.25 2.53 5.58
C PHE A 60 13.56 1.84 5.18
N ASP A 61 13.48 0.68 4.54
CA ASP A 61 14.63 -0.17 4.28
C ASP A 61 14.69 -0.67 2.82
N LEU A 62 15.89 -1.03 2.39
CA LEU A 62 16.15 -1.93 1.26
C LEU A 62 16.50 -3.31 1.84
N VAL A 63 15.82 -4.35 1.38
CA VAL A 63 16.06 -5.73 1.75
C VAL A 63 16.59 -6.48 0.53
N THR A 64 17.76 -7.08 0.67
CA THR A 64 18.45 -7.86 -0.38
C THR A 64 18.74 -9.28 0.12
N GLY A 65 19.38 -10.10 -0.73
CA GLY A 65 19.94 -11.38 -0.32
C GLY A 65 21.06 -11.24 0.72
N ASP A 66 21.77 -10.10 0.73
CA ASP A 66 22.92 -9.84 1.59
C ASP A 66 22.54 -9.26 2.96
N GLY A 67 21.35 -8.68 3.09
CA GLY A 67 20.88 -8.13 4.37
C GLY A 67 19.78 -7.09 4.25
N VAL A 68 19.72 -6.24 5.27
CA VAL A 68 18.77 -5.13 5.37
C VAL A 68 19.55 -3.84 5.56
N GLU A 69 19.25 -2.83 4.75
CA GLU A 69 19.86 -1.51 4.78
C GLU A 69 18.80 -0.44 4.99
N THR A 70 18.94 0.39 6.01
CA THR A 70 18.03 1.53 6.20
C THR A 70 18.25 2.58 5.11
N VAL A 71 17.17 3.00 4.49
CA VAL A 71 17.14 4.09 3.51
C VAL A 71 17.51 5.39 4.21
N LYS A 72 18.51 6.09 3.68
CA LYS A 72 18.94 7.40 4.17
C LYS A 72 18.50 8.48 3.21
N GLY A 73 17.95 9.56 3.74
CA GLY A 73 17.54 10.73 2.97
C GLY A 73 17.63 12.00 3.78
N ARG A 74 17.38 13.15 3.14
CA ARG A 74 17.22 14.43 3.83
C ARG A 74 15.73 14.76 3.92
N ALA A 75 15.34 15.37 5.03
CA ALA A 75 13.96 15.83 5.21
C ALA A 75 13.55 16.76 4.06
N GLY A 76 12.49 16.40 3.34
CA GLY A 76 12.01 17.12 2.17
C GLY A 76 12.45 16.57 0.81
N ASP A 77 13.34 15.58 0.77
CA ASP A 77 13.77 14.96 -0.49
C ASP A 77 12.59 14.35 -1.26
N ARG A 78 12.59 14.61 -2.57
CA ARG A 78 11.64 14.08 -3.56
C ARG A 78 12.44 13.75 -4.82
N PRO A 79 12.58 12.47 -5.24
CA PRO A 79 11.97 11.26 -4.69
C PRO A 79 12.43 10.93 -3.26
N ALA A 80 11.62 10.18 -2.52
CA ALA A 80 11.89 9.86 -1.11
C ALA A 80 12.99 8.80 -0.94
N LEU A 81 13.20 7.96 -1.96
CA LEU A 81 14.31 7.01 -2.04
C LEU A 81 15.23 7.41 -3.19
N ASN A 82 16.52 7.52 -2.88
CA ASN A 82 17.62 7.61 -3.85
C ASN A 82 18.88 7.04 -3.20
N MET A 83 19.09 5.73 -3.35
CA MET A 83 20.16 5.01 -2.66
C MET A 83 20.67 3.84 -3.51
N VAL A 84 21.98 3.63 -3.53
CA VAL A 84 22.59 2.44 -4.14
C VAL A 84 22.48 1.29 -3.13
N PRO A 85 21.80 0.17 -3.46
CA PRO A 85 21.78 -1.01 -2.59
C PRO A 85 23.17 -1.65 -2.50
N SER A 86 23.49 -2.30 -1.39
CA SER A 86 24.77 -3.00 -1.22
C SER A 86 24.84 -4.33 -1.96
N GLY A 87 23.69 -4.87 -2.40
CA GLY A 87 23.57 -6.16 -3.08
C GLY A 87 22.77 -6.08 -4.38
N THR A 88 22.84 -7.16 -5.17
CA THR A 88 22.10 -7.35 -6.42
C THR A 88 20.95 -8.35 -6.25
N GLY A 89 20.26 -8.67 -7.34
CA GLY A 89 19.14 -9.60 -7.38
C GLY A 89 17.80 -8.89 -7.20
N LEU A 90 16.81 -9.61 -6.66
CA LEU A 90 15.53 -9.03 -6.28
C LEU A 90 15.69 -8.21 -5.00
N VAL A 91 15.47 -6.91 -5.10
CA VAL A 91 15.51 -5.98 -3.96
C VAL A 91 14.09 -5.61 -3.56
N THR A 92 13.81 -5.70 -2.27
CA THR A 92 12.53 -5.30 -1.69
C THR A 92 12.69 -3.99 -0.94
N ILE A 93 12.04 -2.93 -1.42
CA ILE A 93 11.91 -1.66 -0.73
C ILE A 93 10.78 -1.80 0.28
N VAL A 94 11.01 -1.46 1.54
CA VAL A 94 10.05 -1.61 2.63
C VAL A 94 9.79 -0.25 3.26
N HIS A 95 8.53 0.13 3.45
CA HIS A 95 8.18 1.37 4.16
C HIS A 95 6.99 1.16 5.10
N VAL A 96 7.16 1.53 6.38
CA VAL A 96 6.09 1.49 7.38
C VAL A 96 5.86 2.88 7.92
N THR A 97 4.64 3.38 7.79
CA THR A 97 4.31 4.70 8.33
C THR A 97 4.24 4.68 9.85
N ARG A 98 4.31 5.86 10.48
CA ARG A 98 3.74 6.01 11.83
C ARG A 98 2.23 5.78 11.80
N ASP A 99 1.65 5.68 13.00
CA ASP A 99 0.20 5.75 13.15
C ASP A 99 -0.31 7.15 12.78
N TYR A 100 -1.39 7.18 12.03
CA TYR A 100 -2.18 8.36 11.71
C TYR A 100 -3.58 8.22 12.30
N SER A 101 -4.27 9.36 12.41
CA SER A 101 -5.67 9.41 12.83
C SER A 101 -6.52 9.94 11.69
N LEU A 102 -7.68 9.34 11.52
CA LEU A 102 -8.74 9.75 10.60
C LEU A 102 -10.03 9.95 11.39
N ILE A 103 -10.81 10.94 10.98
CA ILE A 103 -12.16 11.17 11.50
C ILE A 103 -13.10 11.26 10.32
N TYR A 104 -13.96 10.27 10.18
CA TYR A 104 -15.11 10.34 9.28
C TYR A 104 -16.13 11.28 9.90
N ARG A 105 -16.40 12.39 9.22
CA ARG A 105 -17.39 13.41 9.65
C ARG A 105 -18.79 13.16 9.05
N GLU A 106 -18.88 12.19 8.16
CA GLU A 106 -20.09 11.73 7.50
C GLU A 106 -20.09 10.22 7.64
N TRP A 107 -21.18 9.67 8.17
CA TRP A 107 -21.34 8.23 8.41
C TRP A 107 -21.20 7.44 7.12
N GLU A 108 -21.74 7.98 6.03
CA GLU A 108 -21.70 7.41 4.70
C GLU A 108 -20.27 7.20 4.20
N LEU A 109 -19.30 8.03 4.60
CA LEU A 109 -17.90 7.82 4.22
C LEU A 109 -17.30 6.59 4.92
N PHE A 110 -17.65 6.35 6.18
CA PHE A 110 -17.25 5.14 6.89
C PHE A 110 -17.93 3.90 6.30
N VAL A 111 -19.25 3.99 6.04
CA VAL A 111 -20.02 2.91 5.38
C VAL A 111 -19.45 2.57 4.01
N ASN A 112 -19.14 3.58 3.19
CA ASN A 112 -18.55 3.38 1.86
C ASN A 112 -17.18 2.72 1.95
N PHE A 113 -16.33 3.17 2.87
CA PHE A 113 -15.03 2.55 3.12
C PHE A 113 -15.17 1.08 3.53
N CYS A 114 -15.98 0.79 4.55
CA CYS A 114 -16.22 -0.56 5.04
C CYS A 114 -16.85 -1.44 3.96
N THR A 115 -17.79 -0.93 3.17
CA THR A 115 -18.41 -1.71 2.10
C THR A 115 -17.40 -2.02 0.99
N HIS A 116 -16.61 -1.03 0.58
CA HIS A 116 -15.62 -1.19 -0.48
C HIS A 116 -14.50 -2.17 -0.09
N LYS A 117 -14.02 -2.10 1.16
CA LYS A 117 -12.96 -2.99 1.69
C LYS A 117 -13.48 -4.30 2.30
N ASP A 118 -14.76 -4.61 2.11
CA ASP A 118 -15.42 -5.84 2.59
C ASP A 118 -15.39 -6.04 4.12
N PHE A 119 -15.65 -4.95 4.84
CA PHE A 119 -15.78 -4.86 6.30
C PHE A 119 -17.18 -4.42 6.74
N THR A 120 -18.23 -4.87 6.06
CA THR A 120 -19.62 -4.55 6.46
C THR A 120 -19.92 -4.92 7.91
N TRP A 121 -19.29 -5.97 8.43
CA TRP A 121 -19.35 -6.35 9.85
C TRP A 121 -18.94 -5.22 10.80
N ALA A 122 -18.01 -4.33 10.40
CA ALA A 122 -17.57 -3.22 11.23
C ALA A 122 -18.66 -2.15 11.34
N ILE A 123 -19.52 -2.01 10.33
CA ILE A 123 -20.69 -1.14 10.35
C ILE A 123 -21.68 -1.65 11.39
N ASP A 124 -22.06 -2.93 11.29
CA ASP A 124 -22.99 -3.58 12.23
C ASP A 124 -22.45 -3.48 13.67
N ARG A 125 -21.18 -3.81 13.85
CA ARG A 125 -20.51 -3.77 15.13
C ARG A 125 -20.41 -2.36 15.71
N HIS A 126 -20.24 -1.32 14.89
CA HIS A 126 -20.26 0.07 15.34
C HIS A 126 -21.63 0.44 15.94
N LEU A 127 -22.71 0.03 15.27
CA LEU A 127 -24.08 0.29 15.71
C LEU A 127 -24.44 -0.51 16.97
N GLU A 128 -24.05 -1.78 17.04
CA GLU A 128 -24.25 -2.62 18.23
C GLU A 128 -23.58 -2.06 19.48
N ARG A 129 -22.42 -1.42 19.31
CA ARG A 129 -21.70 -0.74 20.40
C ARG A 129 -22.33 0.58 20.82
N GLY A 130 -23.36 1.06 20.11
CA GLY A 130 -24.02 2.34 20.38
C GLY A 130 -23.10 3.55 20.13
N LEU A 131 -22.10 3.41 19.27
CA LEU A 131 -21.17 4.50 18.94
C LEU A 131 -21.85 5.54 18.04
N GLY A 132 -21.44 6.81 18.21
CA GLY A 132 -21.98 7.94 17.45
C GLY A 132 -21.55 7.92 15.98
N GLN A 133 -22.49 8.20 15.09
CA GLN A 133 -22.29 8.16 13.63
C GLN A 133 -21.78 9.49 13.08
N GLU A 134 -21.84 10.57 13.85
CA GLU A 134 -21.43 11.91 13.42
C GLU A 134 -19.90 12.05 13.30
N ARG A 135 -19.17 11.21 14.04
CA ARG A 135 -17.70 11.27 14.16
C ARG A 135 -17.12 9.88 14.42
N VAL A 136 -16.89 9.11 13.35
CA VAL A 136 -16.19 7.83 13.49
C VAL A 136 -14.69 8.07 13.48
N GLN A 137 -14.01 7.73 14.57
CA GLN A 137 -12.56 7.87 14.68
C GLN A 137 -11.87 6.54 14.37
N GLU A 138 -10.80 6.66 13.60
CA GLU A 138 -9.97 5.56 13.18
C GLU A 138 -8.49 5.90 13.38
N ARG A 139 -7.72 4.91 13.82
CA ARG A 139 -6.26 4.92 13.71
C ARG A 139 -5.83 4.09 12.51
N TYR A 140 -4.85 4.52 11.75
CA TYR A 140 -4.35 3.69 10.64
C TYR A 140 -2.84 3.77 10.45
N SER A 141 -2.28 2.70 9.90
CA SER A 141 -0.87 2.64 9.48
C SER A 141 -0.72 1.82 8.19
N ARG A 142 0.34 2.11 7.44
CA ARG A 142 0.60 1.53 6.10
C ARG A 142 1.93 0.81 6.08
N HIS A 143 1.92 -0.38 5.48
CA HIS A 143 3.01 -1.35 5.42
C HIS A 143 3.24 -1.71 3.95
N ALA A 144 4.07 -0.93 3.28
CA ALA A 144 4.32 -1.05 1.86
C ALA A 144 5.59 -1.85 1.58
N LYS A 145 5.51 -2.70 0.56
CA LYS A 145 6.66 -3.28 -0.12
C LYS A 145 6.66 -2.91 -1.60
N SER A 146 7.85 -2.84 -2.19
CA SER A 146 8.02 -2.70 -3.63
C SER A 146 9.19 -3.57 -4.08
N LEU A 147 8.97 -4.37 -5.12
CA LEU A 147 9.99 -5.24 -5.70
C LEU A 147 10.62 -4.53 -6.89
N VAL A 148 11.95 -4.61 -6.99
CA VAL A 148 12.73 -4.15 -8.15
C VAL A 148 13.86 -5.14 -8.45
N ALA A 149 14.24 -5.27 -9.72
CA ALA A 149 15.40 -6.04 -10.12
C ALA A 149 16.67 -5.18 -10.13
N VAL A 150 17.76 -5.69 -9.57
CA VAL A 150 19.10 -5.10 -9.66
C VAL A 150 20.05 -6.15 -10.27
N GLY A 151 20.74 -5.81 -11.36
CA GLY A 151 21.59 -6.77 -12.07
C GLY A 151 20.76 -7.87 -12.75
N ASP A 152 20.93 -9.12 -12.35
CA ASP A 152 20.18 -10.25 -12.92
C ASP A 152 18.76 -10.41 -12.36
N GLY A 153 18.39 -9.64 -11.33
CA GLY A 153 17.07 -9.69 -10.70
C GLY A 153 16.76 -11.02 -9.99
N ALA A 154 17.74 -11.91 -9.83
CA ALA A 154 17.54 -13.23 -9.25
C ALA A 154 17.22 -13.16 -7.75
N GLY A 155 16.42 -14.11 -7.27
CA GLY A 155 15.99 -14.18 -5.88
C GLY A 155 14.48 -14.34 -5.76
N ALA A 156 13.96 -14.14 -4.55
CA ALA A 156 12.54 -14.24 -4.25
C ALA A 156 12.17 -13.22 -3.18
N ASP A 157 10.92 -12.74 -3.23
CA ASP A 157 10.36 -11.98 -2.13
C ASP A 157 10.20 -12.91 -0.91
N ARG A 158 10.17 -12.31 0.28
CA ARG A 158 10.04 -13.03 1.54
C ARG A 158 9.35 -12.16 2.58
N GLU A 159 8.93 -12.79 3.65
CA GLU A 159 8.50 -12.07 4.85
C GLU A 159 9.64 -11.20 5.39
N VAL A 160 9.31 -9.94 5.67
CA VAL A 160 10.22 -8.97 6.31
C VAL A 160 9.74 -8.57 7.70
N GLY A 161 8.65 -9.19 8.19
CA GLY A 161 8.12 -9.02 9.54
C GLY A 161 7.22 -7.80 9.68
N LEU A 162 6.45 -7.46 8.63
CA LEU A 162 5.46 -6.38 8.73
C LEU A 162 4.24 -6.86 9.52
N LEU A 163 3.55 -5.92 10.19
CA LEU A 163 2.37 -6.26 10.99
C LEU A 163 1.25 -6.83 10.12
N THR A 164 1.03 -6.24 8.94
CA THR A 164 0.28 -6.83 7.84
C THR A 164 1.20 -6.83 6.63
N GLU A 165 1.24 -7.93 5.87
CA GLU A 165 2.22 -8.13 4.82
C GLU A 165 1.60 -8.82 3.60
N ILE A 166 2.00 -8.42 2.41
CA ILE A 166 1.74 -9.15 1.16
C ILE A 166 3.09 -9.63 0.64
N VAL A 167 3.22 -10.94 0.39
CA VAL A 167 4.43 -11.57 -0.14
C VAL A 167 4.17 -12.09 -1.54
N ALA A 168 4.99 -11.75 -2.52
CA ALA A 168 4.97 -12.42 -3.81
C ALA A 168 5.61 -13.81 -3.68
N LEU A 169 4.91 -14.85 -4.13
CA LEU A 169 5.38 -16.24 -4.06
C LEU A 169 6.11 -16.70 -5.33
N ALA A 170 6.25 -15.80 -6.32
CA ALA A 170 7.12 -15.95 -7.47
C ALA A 170 7.81 -14.61 -7.75
N ASN A 171 8.95 -14.64 -8.42
CA ASN A 171 9.68 -13.44 -8.80
C ASN A 171 9.09 -12.81 -10.07
N PRO A 172 8.56 -11.57 -10.01
CA PRO A 172 7.90 -10.96 -11.16
C PRO A 172 8.84 -10.59 -12.31
N TYR A 173 10.16 -10.69 -12.11
CA TYR A 173 11.20 -10.35 -13.08
C TYR A 173 11.84 -11.56 -13.76
N THR A 174 11.86 -12.72 -13.10
CA THR A 174 12.62 -13.89 -13.57
C THR A 174 11.79 -15.15 -13.77
N ASP A 175 10.63 -15.27 -13.12
CA ASP A 175 9.82 -16.49 -13.15
C ASP A 175 8.76 -16.45 -14.25
N ASP A 176 8.21 -17.62 -14.61
CA ASP A 176 7.09 -17.72 -15.55
C ASP A 176 5.77 -17.32 -14.87
N LEU A 177 5.19 -16.21 -15.33
CA LEU A 177 3.93 -15.67 -14.82
C LEU A 177 2.75 -15.92 -15.76
N SER A 178 2.86 -16.86 -16.71
CA SER A 178 1.76 -17.19 -17.65
C SER A 178 0.48 -17.66 -16.94
N GLY A 179 0.61 -18.19 -15.72
CA GLY A 179 -0.50 -18.56 -14.84
C GLY A 179 -0.93 -17.47 -13.83
N GLY A 180 -0.36 -16.26 -13.91
CA GLY A 180 -0.54 -15.19 -12.92
C GLY A 180 0.55 -15.19 -11.84
N LEU A 181 0.55 -14.14 -11.00
CA LEU A 181 1.46 -14.02 -9.87
C LEU A 181 0.78 -14.53 -8.59
N PRO A 182 1.28 -15.60 -7.95
CA PRO A 182 0.79 -15.99 -6.64
C PRO A 182 1.27 -14.99 -5.57
N VAL A 183 0.36 -14.52 -4.73
CA VAL A 183 0.65 -13.68 -3.56
C VAL A 183 0.08 -14.30 -2.29
N GLN A 184 0.69 -14.01 -1.14
CA GLN A 184 0.20 -14.42 0.18
C GLN A 184 0.00 -13.21 1.08
N VAL A 185 -1.16 -13.13 1.72
CA VAL A 185 -1.53 -12.05 2.65
C VAL A 185 -1.42 -12.55 4.08
N LEU A 186 -0.68 -11.82 4.90
CA LEU A 186 -0.36 -12.16 6.27
C LEU A 186 -0.79 -11.05 7.23
N TYR A 187 -1.16 -11.42 8.45
CA TYR A 187 -1.26 -10.52 9.59
C TYR A 187 -0.55 -11.17 10.79
N GLN A 188 0.39 -10.47 11.39
CA GLN A 188 1.26 -10.99 12.45
C GLN A 188 1.97 -12.29 12.05
N GLY A 189 2.44 -12.36 10.80
CA GLY A 189 3.08 -13.56 10.23
C GLY A 189 2.14 -14.76 10.02
N THR A 190 0.83 -14.58 10.22
CA THR A 190 -0.17 -15.66 10.05
C THR A 190 -0.97 -15.42 8.76
N PRO A 191 -1.19 -16.45 7.93
CA PRO A 191 -2.03 -16.33 6.74
C PRO A 191 -3.45 -15.86 7.02
N ARG A 192 -3.97 -14.98 6.16
CA ARG A 192 -5.33 -14.45 6.24
C ARG A 192 -6.22 -15.09 5.19
N ALA A 193 -7.04 -16.05 5.60
CA ALA A 193 -8.02 -16.68 4.74
C ALA A 193 -9.25 -15.80 4.50
N ASP A 194 -9.88 -15.95 3.33
CA ASP A 194 -11.14 -15.30 2.94
C ASP A 194 -11.11 -13.76 3.06
N VAL A 195 -9.98 -13.14 2.68
CA VAL A 195 -9.86 -11.67 2.66
C VAL A 195 -9.81 -11.13 1.23
N GLN A 196 -10.35 -9.93 1.04
CA GLN A 196 -10.28 -9.22 -0.24
C GLN A 196 -8.83 -8.80 -0.53
N VAL A 197 -8.42 -9.02 -1.78
CA VAL A 197 -7.18 -8.50 -2.36
C VAL A 197 -7.55 -7.69 -3.60
N GLU A 198 -7.10 -6.45 -3.66
CA GLU A 198 -7.32 -5.58 -4.82
C GLU A 198 -6.04 -5.50 -5.65
N LEU A 199 -6.16 -5.79 -6.94
CA LEU A 199 -5.08 -5.61 -7.90
C LEU A 199 -5.39 -4.40 -8.77
N PHE A 200 -4.55 -3.38 -8.66
CA PHE A 200 -4.48 -2.26 -9.58
C PHE A 200 -3.44 -2.57 -10.64
N GLU A 201 -3.84 -2.50 -11.90
CA GLU A 201 -2.97 -2.67 -13.07
C GLU A 201 -2.88 -1.35 -13.81
N ARG A 202 -1.67 -0.85 -14.06
CA ARG A 202 -1.42 0.31 -14.92
C ARG A 202 -0.65 -0.12 -16.15
N ASN A 203 -1.26 0.05 -17.32
CA ASN A 203 -0.64 -0.30 -18.59
C ASN A 203 0.33 0.80 -19.08
N ALA A 204 1.03 0.53 -20.18
CA ALA A 204 1.99 1.47 -20.78
C ALA A 204 1.35 2.81 -21.28
N ALA A 205 0.03 2.85 -21.50
CA ALA A 205 -0.69 4.08 -21.82
C ALA A 205 -1.11 4.88 -20.57
N GLY A 206 -0.89 4.33 -19.37
CA GLY A 206 -1.28 4.92 -18.09
C GLY A 206 -2.73 4.67 -17.69
N GLU A 207 -3.44 3.78 -18.41
CA GLU A 207 -4.80 3.37 -18.04
C GLU A 207 -4.74 2.42 -16.86
N VAL A 208 -5.68 2.56 -15.93
CA VAL A 208 -5.74 1.79 -14.69
C VAL A 208 -6.97 0.89 -14.68
N ALA A 209 -6.77 -0.40 -14.45
CA ALA A 209 -7.82 -1.38 -14.23
C ALA A 209 -7.70 -1.94 -12.81
N ILE A 210 -8.85 -2.22 -12.18
CA ILE A 210 -8.91 -2.75 -10.81
C ILE A 210 -9.67 -4.08 -10.84
N ARG A 211 -9.10 -5.10 -10.22
CA ARG A 211 -9.71 -6.43 -10.06
C ARG A 211 -9.69 -6.84 -8.60
N LEU A 212 -10.75 -7.53 -8.18
CA LEU A 212 -10.87 -8.07 -6.82
C LEU A 212 -10.61 -9.58 -6.85
N TYR A 213 -9.80 -10.02 -5.91
CA TYR A 213 -9.49 -11.43 -5.64
C TYR A 213 -9.83 -11.76 -4.19
N ARG A 214 -9.90 -13.05 -3.89
CA ARG A 214 -10.13 -13.57 -2.54
C ARG A 214 -9.03 -14.56 -2.19
N THR A 215 -8.51 -14.47 -0.97
CA THR A 215 -7.52 -15.44 -0.50
C THR A 215 -8.13 -16.78 -0.12
N ASP A 216 -7.40 -17.86 -0.36
CA ASP A 216 -7.70 -19.22 0.09
C ASP A 216 -7.39 -19.44 1.58
N ALA A 217 -7.52 -20.68 2.07
CA ALA A 217 -7.28 -21.06 3.47
C ALA A 217 -5.83 -20.80 3.93
N GLU A 218 -4.88 -20.82 2.99
CA GLU A 218 -3.47 -20.54 3.20
C GLU A 218 -3.14 -19.04 2.99
N GLY A 219 -4.16 -18.19 2.87
CA GLY A 219 -4.02 -16.75 2.70
C GLY A 219 -3.48 -16.36 1.33
N ARG A 220 -3.63 -17.21 0.31
CA ARG A 220 -3.05 -16.99 -1.02
C ARG A 220 -4.10 -16.60 -2.05
N ALA A 221 -3.70 -15.76 -3.00
CA ALA A 221 -4.46 -15.46 -4.20
C ALA A 221 -3.51 -15.50 -5.41
N VAL A 222 -4.01 -15.89 -6.58
CA VAL A 222 -3.27 -15.80 -7.84
C VAL A 222 -3.83 -14.61 -8.61
N VAL A 223 -3.02 -13.57 -8.77
CA VAL A 223 -3.44 -12.31 -9.41
C VAL A 223 -2.98 -12.28 -10.87
N ASP A 224 -3.86 -11.83 -11.76
CA ASP A 224 -3.56 -11.81 -13.19
C ASP A 224 -2.58 -10.69 -13.52
N VAL A 225 -1.50 -11.04 -14.22
CA VAL A 225 -0.46 -10.09 -14.63
C VAL A 225 -0.14 -10.24 -16.11
N SER A 226 0.36 -9.17 -16.72
CA SER A 226 0.67 -9.05 -18.13
C SER A 226 2.02 -8.35 -18.29
N PRO A 227 2.87 -8.80 -19.24
CA PRO A 227 4.14 -8.15 -19.54
C PRO A 227 3.99 -6.68 -19.90
N GLY A 228 4.92 -5.85 -19.43
CA GLY A 228 4.99 -4.42 -19.68
C GLY A 228 4.10 -3.54 -18.81
N ASN A 229 3.47 -4.10 -17.78
CA ASN A 229 2.55 -3.37 -16.90
C ASN A 229 3.11 -3.21 -15.47
N PHE A 230 2.59 -2.20 -14.77
CA PHE A 230 2.88 -1.93 -13.36
C PHE A 230 1.69 -2.35 -12.50
N TYR A 231 1.96 -2.89 -11.32
CA TYR A 231 0.94 -3.43 -10.44
C TYR A 231 1.08 -2.87 -9.02
N LEU A 232 -0.07 -2.70 -8.38
CA LEU A 232 -0.23 -2.49 -6.94
C LEU A 232 -1.23 -3.53 -6.43
N VAL A 233 -0.81 -4.35 -5.48
CA VAL A 233 -1.66 -5.26 -4.71
C VAL A 233 -1.95 -4.59 -3.37
N ASP A 234 -3.22 -4.49 -3.00
CA ASP A 234 -3.69 -3.88 -1.75
C ASP A 234 -4.53 -4.88 -0.95
N ALA A 235 -4.30 -4.92 0.37
CA ALA A 235 -5.10 -5.69 1.32
C ALA A 235 -5.11 -5.00 2.69
N VAL A 236 -6.29 -4.94 3.32
CA VAL A 236 -6.49 -4.19 4.57
C VAL A 236 -6.88 -5.13 5.72
N VAL A 237 -6.38 -4.88 6.92
CA VAL A 237 -6.89 -5.45 8.18
C VAL A 237 -7.73 -4.39 8.85
N MET A 238 -8.93 -4.74 9.32
CA MET A 238 -9.77 -3.86 10.14
C MET A 238 -9.90 -4.46 11.54
N LEU A 239 -9.62 -3.65 12.56
CA LEU A 239 -9.59 -4.06 13.96
C LEU A 239 -10.52 -3.19 14.80
N GLU A 240 -11.28 -3.82 15.69
CA GLU A 240 -12.04 -3.13 16.72
C GLU A 240 -11.09 -2.58 17.80
N ARG A 241 -11.35 -1.34 18.25
CA ARG A 241 -10.63 -0.71 19.37
C ARG A 241 -11.61 -0.32 20.47
N GLU A 242 -11.18 -0.49 21.72
CA GLU A 242 -11.95 -0.04 22.88
C GLU A 242 -11.97 1.49 22.95
N VAL A 243 -13.15 2.05 23.27
CA VAL A 243 -13.38 3.50 23.34
C VAL A 243 -13.69 3.84 24.78
N MET A 244 -12.76 4.52 25.46
CA MET A 244 -12.88 4.93 26.86
C MET A 244 -13.14 6.43 26.99
N ALA A 245 -12.71 7.20 25.99
CA ALA A 245 -12.99 8.62 25.83
C ALA A 245 -13.53 8.91 24.42
N GLU A 246 -14.24 10.04 24.27
CA GLU A 246 -14.77 10.48 22.98
C GLU A 246 -13.68 10.70 21.92
N THR A 247 -12.41 10.88 22.31
CA THR A 247 -11.27 11.04 21.39
C THR A 247 -10.59 9.74 20.99
N ASP A 248 -11.01 8.61 21.56
CA ASP A 248 -10.39 7.33 21.25
C ASP A 248 -10.85 6.81 19.88
N PRO A 249 -9.94 6.28 19.05
CA PRO A 249 -10.33 5.63 17.81
C PRO A 249 -11.16 4.39 18.13
N ALA A 250 -12.34 4.27 17.51
CA ALA A 250 -13.18 3.09 17.62
C ALA A 250 -12.67 1.92 16.77
N TRP A 251 -11.87 2.25 15.77
CA TRP A 251 -11.38 1.35 14.74
C TRP A 251 -9.90 1.56 14.47
N GLU A 252 -9.26 0.49 14.01
CA GLU A 252 -7.90 0.55 13.49
C GLU A 252 -7.80 -0.18 12.17
N SER A 253 -7.28 0.49 11.13
CA SER A 253 -6.98 -0.16 9.86
C SER A 253 -5.47 -0.28 9.60
N LEU A 254 -5.05 -1.44 9.13
CA LEU A 254 -3.66 -1.72 8.77
C LEU A 254 -3.62 -2.05 7.29
N TRP A 255 -2.90 -1.25 6.52
CA TRP A 255 -2.83 -1.37 5.07
C TRP A 255 -1.56 -2.09 4.69
N ALA A 256 -1.66 -3.19 3.95
CA ALA A 256 -0.55 -3.80 3.27
C ALA A 256 -0.62 -3.46 1.78
N SER A 257 0.51 -3.04 1.22
CA SER A 257 0.64 -2.85 -0.23
C SER A 257 1.90 -3.50 -0.77
N LEU A 258 1.80 -4.04 -1.98
CA LEU A 258 2.93 -4.60 -2.71
C LEU A 258 2.89 -4.10 -4.16
N THR A 259 3.96 -3.44 -4.60
CA THR A 259 4.10 -3.02 -6.00
C THR A 259 5.22 -3.75 -6.71
N PHE A 260 5.06 -3.95 -8.00
CA PHE A 260 6.09 -4.51 -8.88
C PHE A 260 5.74 -4.16 -10.34
N ALA A 261 6.68 -4.38 -11.25
CA ALA A 261 6.38 -4.44 -12.68
C ALA A 261 6.62 -5.85 -13.20
N VAL A 262 5.96 -6.19 -14.30
CA VAL A 262 6.31 -7.36 -15.10
C VAL A 262 7.02 -6.86 -16.36
N PRO A 263 8.32 -7.17 -16.57
CA PRO A 263 9.05 -6.78 -17.78
C PRO A 263 8.39 -7.30 -19.06
N ARG A 264 8.78 -6.74 -20.22
CA ARG A 264 8.32 -7.20 -21.54
C ARG A 264 9.13 -8.38 -22.05
#